data_AF-A0A4Y9ACN2-F1
#
_entry.id   AF-A0A4Y9ACN2-F1
#
_cell.length_a   1.000
_cell.length_b   1.000
_cell.length_c   1.000
_cell.angle_alpha   90.00
_cell.angle_beta   90.00
_cell.angle_gamma   90.00
#
_symmetry.space_group_name_H-M   'P 1'
#
loop_
_entity.id
_entity.type
_entity.pdbx_description
1 polymer ?
#
loop_
_entity_poly.entity_id
_entity_poly.type
_entity_poly.pdbx_seq_one_letter_code
_entity_poly.pdbx_strand_id
1 'polypeptide(L)'
;MIRLSCRLFTTRHLKQQLSGQLYPYQDEVIMMEKRTVHTEKIRLNGLTYSAIFNIGDTKLARPRSKGIAVQKEGASFQEDHGADFNEYELFQQKANWPPPGPPVQKMTIQHRGTIQVNRLNIIGVTQSAIFQVGSINQVDSEARLKHTRKYLSG
;
A
#
# COMPACT_ATOMS: atom_id res chain seq x y z
N MET A 1 18.47 -24.33 -26.71
CA MET A 1 17.02 -24.09 -26.61
C MET A 1 16.51 -24.87 -25.40
N ILE A 2 16.49 -24.26 -24.21
CA ILE A 2 16.19 -24.94 -22.94
C ILE A 2 14.76 -24.57 -22.53
N ARG A 3 13.87 -25.55 -22.49
CA ARG A 3 12.54 -25.43 -21.89
C ARG A 3 12.65 -25.70 -20.39
N LEU A 4 12.56 -24.66 -19.56
CA LEU A 4 12.36 -24.81 -18.11
C LEU A 4 10.85 -24.96 -17.85
N SER A 5 10.40 -26.18 -17.53
CA SER A 5 9.05 -26.39 -17.01
C SER A 5 9.05 -26.15 -15.49
N CYS A 6 8.54 -25.00 -15.04
CA CYS A 6 8.20 -24.79 -13.63
C CYS A 6 7.01 -25.68 -13.26
N ARG A 7 7.26 -26.79 -12.56
CA ARG A 7 6.21 -27.50 -11.83
C ARG A 7 5.96 -26.75 -10.52
N LEU A 8 4.81 -26.07 -10.42
CA LEU A 8 4.30 -25.58 -9.14
C LEU A 8 3.98 -26.79 -8.26
N PHE A 9 4.87 -27.10 -7.32
CA PHE A 9 4.56 -28.01 -6.22
C PHE A 9 3.62 -27.28 -5.27
N THR A 10 2.42 -27.84 -5.12
CA THR A 10 1.36 -27.38 -4.22
C THR A 10 1.85 -27.34 -2.78
N THR A 11 2.04 -26.15 -2.22
CA THR A 11 2.48 -25.87 -0.84
C THR A 11 1.51 -26.34 0.25
N ARG A 12 0.37 -26.93 -0.10
CA ARG A 12 -0.61 -27.45 0.86
C ARG A 12 -0.19 -28.77 1.52
N HIS A 13 0.57 -29.63 0.83
CA HIS A 13 0.92 -30.95 1.38
C HIS A 13 2.10 -30.91 2.37
N LEU A 14 3.09 -30.03 2.13
CA LEU A 14 4.25 -29.88 3.01
C LEU A 14 3.93 -29.27 4.38
N LYS A 15 2.90 -28.41 4.48
CA LYS A 15 2.46 -27.87 5.78
C LYS A 15 1.83 -28.94 6.68
N GLN A 16 1.21 -29.97 6.11
CA GLN A 16 0.51 -31.01 6.88
C GLN A 16 1.49 -32.05 7.44
N GLN A 17 2.63 -32.27 6.78
CA GLN A 17 3.68 -33.17 7.29
C GLN A 17 4.60 -32.52 8.33
N LEU A 18 4.82 -31.20 8.29
CA LEU A 18 5.73 -30.51 9.21
C LEU A 18 5.07 -29.99 10.50
N SER A 19 3.73 -29.94 10.57
CA SER A 19 3.02 -29.47 11.77
C SER A 19 2.95 -30.50 12.91
N GLY A 20 3.42 -31.73 12.69
CA GLY A 20 3.29 -32.83 13.63
C GLY A 20 4.40 -32.96 14.68
N GLN A 21 5.51 -32.23 14.59
CA GLN A 21 6.70 -32.56 15.40
C GLN A 21 7.49 -31.41 16.04
N LEU A 22 7.13 -30.14 15.87
CA LEU A 22 7.86 -29.05 16.51
C LEU A 22 6.86 -27.97 16.98
N TYR A 23 7.01 -27.53 18.24
CA TYR A 23 6.40 -26.39 18.97
C TYR A 23 5.60 -26.76 20.24
N PRO A 24 6.28 -27.13 21.35
CA PRO A 24 5.69 -27.08 22.69
C PRO A 24 5.94 -25.68 23.31
N TYR A 25 5.38 -24.63 22.71
CA TYR A 25 5.39 -23.28 23.28
C TYR A 25 3.99 -22.70 23.12
N GLN A 26 3.12 -23.05 24.07
CA GLN A 26 1.83 -22.39 24.27
C GLN A 26 2.09 -20.97 24.80
N ASP A 27 2.19 -20.02 23.88
CA ASP A 27 1.49 -18.77 24.10
C ASP A 27 0.02 -19.02 23.72
N GLU A 28 -0.91 -18.51 24.52
CA GLU A 28 -2.33 -18.43 24.20
C GLU A 28 -2.54 -17.56 22.95
N VAL A 29 -2.12 -18.04 21.79
CA VAL A 29 -2.59 -17.56 20.51
C VAL A 29 -4.02 -18.09 20.44
N ILE A 30 -4.98 -17.30 20.90
CA ILE A 30 -6.37 -17.42 20.47
C ILE A 30 -6.29 -17.70 18.97
N MET A 31 -6.70 -18.89 18.55
CA MET A 31 -6.63 -19.37 17.18
C MET A 31 -7.53 -18.46 16.33
N MET A 32 -7.00 -17.30 15.98
CA MET A 32 -7.67 -16.35 15.11
C MET A 32 -7.71 -17.04 13.76
N GLU A 33 -8.90 -17.41 13.31
CA GLU A 33 -9.07 -18.03 12.00
C GLU A 33 -8.47 -17.12 10.93
N LYS A 34 -7.27 -17.48 10.46
CA LYS A 34 -6.55 -16.71 9.46
C LYS A 34 -7.26 -16.91 8.12
N ARG A 35 -7.73 -15.81 7.56
CA ARG A 35 -8.39 -15.81 6.25
C ARG A 35 -7.36 -15.59 5.14
N THR A 36 -7.43 -16.40 4.09
CA THR A 36 -6.61 -16.20 2.88
C THR A 36 -7.36 -15.33 1.88
N VAL A 37 -6.66 -14.46 1.15
CA VAL A 37 -7.23 -13.78 -0.02
C VAL A 37 -6.78 -14.52 -1.27
N HIS A 38 -7.72 -14.92 -2.11
CA HIS A 38 -7.44 -15.52 -3.40
C HIS A 38 -7.90 -14.59 -4.51
N THR A 39 -6.97 -14.23 -5.39
CA THR A 39 -7.25 -13.40 -6.56
C THR A 39 -6.78 -14.07 -7.84
N GLU A 40 -7.63 -14.17 -8.86
CA GLU A 40 -7.24 -14.85 -10.11
C GLU A 40 -6.34 -13.98 -10.98
N LYS A 41 -6.65 -12.67 -11.08
CA LYS A 41 -5.87 -11.75 -11.89
C LYS A 41 -5.88 -10.33 -11.33
N ILE A 42 -4.69 -9.75 -11.23
CA ILE A 42 -4.49 -8.33 -10.93
C ILE A 42 -3.86 -7.68 -12.14
N ARG A 43 -4.50 -6.62 -12.65
CA ARG A 43 -3.91 -5.71 -13.63
C ARG A 43 -3.73 -4.36 -12.95
N LEU A 44 -2.49 -3.89 -12.87
CA LEU A 44 -2.12 -2.58 -12.33
C LEU A 44 -1.31 -1.86 -13.41
N ASN A 45 -1.82 -0.74 -13.94
CA ASN A 45 -1.13 -0.04 -15.03
C ASN A 45 -0.09 0.98 -14.53
N GLY A 46 -0.18 1.47 -13.29
CA GLY A 46 0.77 2.44 -12.76
C GLY A 46 0.93 2.40 -11.24
N LEU A 47 2.15 2.52 -10.74
CA LEU A 47 2.50 2.60 -9.33
C LEU A 47 3.54 3.71 -9.14
N THR A 48 3.15 4.86 -8.59
CA THR A 48 4.01 6.07 -8.56
C THR A 48 3.90 6.87 -7.25
N TYR A 49 4.89 7.74 -6.99
CA TYR A 49 4.90 8.71 -5.87
C TYR A 49 4.62 8.07 -4.49
N SER A 50 5.55 7.23 -4.03
CA SER A 50 5.47 6.52 -2.74
C SER A 50 4.24 5.61 -2.58
N ALA A 51 3.60 5.23 -3.68
CA ALA A 51 2.53 4.26 -3.65
C ALA A 51 3.06 2.86 -3.34
N ILE A 52 2.23 2.05 -2.68
CA ILE A 52 2.55 0.69 -2.28
C ILE A 52 1.56 -0.27 -2.94
N PHE A 53 2.06 -1.28 -3.62
CA PHE A 53 1.29 -2.48 -3.96
C PHE A 53 1.88 -3.66 -3.21
N ASN A 54 1.10 -4.30 -2.34
CA ASN A 54 1.57 -5.40 -1.52
C ASN A 54 0.60 -6.58 -1.49
N ILE A 55 1.15 -7.79 -1.50
CA ILE A 55 0.43 -9.06 -1.41
C ILE A 55 0.98 -9.81 -0.19
N GLY A 56 0.13 -10.05 0.81
CA GLY A 56 0.49 -10.66 2.08
C GLY A 56 -0.10 -9.89 3.27
N ASP A 57 0.38 -10.21 4.46
CA ASP A 57 -0.03 -9.53 5.68
C ASP A 57 0.98 -8.45 6.06
N THR A 58 0.49 -7.28 6.45
CA THR A 58 1.31 -6.10 6.76
C THR A 58 1.02 -5.60 8.17
N LYS A 59 2.07 -5.43 8.98
CA LYS A 59 1.92 -4.83 10.31
C LYS A 59 1.70 -3.32 10.23
N LEU A 60 2.45 -2.64 9.38
CA LEU A 60 2.47 -1.18 9.31
C LEU A 60 2.84 -0.70 7.91
N ALA A 61 2.10 0.28 7.39
CA ALA A 61 2.49 1.03 6.20
C ALA A 61 2.39 2.53 6.47
N ARG A 62 3.48 3.27 6.18
CA ARG A 62 3.51 4.72 6.36
C ARG A 62 3.99 5.53 5.13
N PRO A 63 3.36 5.37 3.95
CA PRO A 63 3.82 6.07 2.76
C PRO A 63 3.57 7.58 2.87
N ARG A 64 4.57 8.37 2.46
CA ARG A 64 4.54 9.84 2.43
C ARG A 64 4.93 10.35 1.06
N SER A 65 4.21 11.33 0.53
CA SER A 65 4.52 11.97 -0.74
C SER A 65 4.33 13.48 -0.66
N LYS A 66 5.29 14.22 -1.23
CA LYS A 66 5.20 15.65 -1.46
C LYS A 66 5.55 15.92 -2.92
N GLY A 67 4.76 16.77 -3.58
CA GLY A 67 5.01 17.15 -4.96
C GLY A 67 4.58 18.58 -5.25
N ILE A 68 5.39 19.28 -6.04
CA ILE A 68 5.01 20.53 -6.68
C ILE A 68 5.05 20.31 -8.19
N ALA A 69 3.98 20.67 -8.87
CA ALA A 69 3.88 20.63 -10.32
C ALA A 69 3.63 22.05 -10.82
N VAL A 70 4.66 22.66 -11.43
CA VAL A 70 4.56 24.00 -12.02
C VAL A 70 4.41 23.88 -13.52
N GLN A 71 3.32 24.43 -14.05
CA GLN A 71 3.14 24.64 -15.48
C GLN A 71 3.46 26.09 -15.81
N LYS A 72 4.45 26.32 -16.68
CA LYS A 72 4.86 27.67 -17.12
C LYS A 72 4.30 27.98 -18.50
N GLU A 73 3.87 29.22 -18.70
CA GLU A 73 3.59 29.78 -20.02
C GLU A 73 4.86 30.38 -20.64
N GLY A 74 5.10 30.09 -21.92
CA GLY A 74 6.27 30.57 -22.65
C GLY A 74 7.56 29.79 -22.37
N ALA A 75 8.53 29.94 -23.26
CA ALA A 75 9.84 29.29 -23.19
C ALA A 75 10.86 30.22 -22.52
N SER A 76 10.66 30.53 -21.23
CA SER A 76 11.69 31.20 -20.43
C SER A 76 12.61 30.14 -19.82
N PHE A 77 13.85 30.08 -20.31
CA PHE A 77 14.90 29.18 -19.84
C PHE A 77 15.87 29.86 -18.84
N GLN A 78 15.49 31.01 -18.26
CA GLN A 78 16.26 31.62 -17.17
C GLN A 78 16.45 30.60 -16.04
N GLU A 79 17.58 30.68 -15.32
CA GLU A 79 17.94 29.79 -14.21
C GLU A 79 16.77 29.62 -13.24
N ASP A 80 16.03 28.53 -13.42
CA ASP A 80 14.87 28.23 -12.61
C ASP A 80 15.40 27.69 -11.30
N HIS A 81 15.35 28.49 -10.23
CA HIS A 81 15.66 28.03 -8.88
C HIS A 81 14.70 26.93 -8.37
N GLY A 82 13.81 26.43 -9.23
CA GLY A 82 12.83 25.40 -8.93
C GLY A 82 11.67 25.96 -8.11
N ALA A 83 10.75 25.07 -7.73
CA ALA A 83 9.77 25.39 -6.69
C ALA A 83 10.22 24.71 -5.40
N ASP A 84 10.47 25.49 -4.35
CA ASP A 84 10.80 24.96 -3.02
C ASP A 84 9.51 24.66 -2.24
N PHE A 85 9.51 23.56 -1.50
CA PHE A 85 8.44 23.23 -0.55
C PHE A 85 8.33 24.28 0.56
N ASN A 86 9.42 24.95 0.93
CA ASN A 86 9.41 25.97 1.98
C ASN A 86 8.56 27.20 1.61
N GLU A 87 8.37 27.47 0.31
CA GLU A 87 7.56 28.58 -0.18
C GLU A 87 6.06 28.39 0.03
N TYR A 88 5.60 27.17 0.38
CA TYR A 88 4.19 26.87 0.55
C TYR A 88 3.91 26.32 1.94
N GLU A 89 3.07 27.02 2.70
CA GLU A 89 2.59 26.61 4.03
C GLU A 89 1.98 25.20 4.01
N LEU A 90 1.40 24.80 2.87
CA LEU A 90 0.89 23.45 2.64
C LEU A 90 1.92 22.38 3.02
N PHE A 91 3.21 22.53 2.73
CA PHE A 91 4.19 21.47 3.02
C PHE A 91 4.75 21.51 4.44
N GLN A 92 4.45 22.57 5.20
CA GLN A 92 4.89 22.78 6.57
C GLN A 92 3.82 22.41 7.60
N GLN A 93 2.55 22.45 7.21
CA GLN A 93 1.44 22.07 8.09
C GLN A 93 1.60 20.61 8.57
N LYS A 94 1.37 20.35 9.85
CA LYS A 94 1.35 18.97 10.39
C LYS A 94 0.05 18.26 9.98
N ALA A 95 0.13 16.97 9.67
CA ALA A 95 -1.08 16.19 9.40
C ALA A 95 -1.96 16.12 10.65
N ASN A 96 -3.24 16.41 10.48
CA ASN A 96 -4.23 16.33 11.55
C ASN A 96 -4.83 14.93 11.57
N TRP A 97 -4.25 14.05 12.40
CA TRP A 97 -4.75 12.69 12.57
C TRP A 97 -5.90 12.65 13.57
N PRO A 98 -6.93 11.82 13.34
CA PRO A 98 -7.93 11.58 14.37
C PRO A 98 -7.23 11.03 15.62
N PRO A 99 -7.62 11.47 16.83
CA PRO A 99 -7.08 10.89 18.05
C PRO A 99 -7.39 9.39 18.09
N PRO A 100 -6.54 8.57 18.71
CA PRO A 100 -6.85 7.16 18.90
C PRO A 100 -8.17 7.04 19.66
N GLY A 101 -9.07 6.18 19.16
CA GLY A 101 -10.30 5.86 19.85
C GLY A 101 -10.02 5.14 21.18
N PRO A 102 -11.00 5.08 22.10
CA PRO A 102 -10.87 4.31 23.32
C PRO A 102 -10.57 2.83 23.00
N PRO A 103 -9.81 2.12 23.86
CA PRO A 103 -9.54 0.71 23.64
C PRO A 103 -10.86 -0.08 23.68
N VAL A 104 -11.14 -0.82 22.62
CA VAL A 104 -12.30 -1.70 22.53
C VAL A 104 -11.84 -3.13 22.34
N GLN A 105 -12.44 -4.06 23.10
CA GLN A 105 -12.24 -5.49 22.86
C GLN A 105 -13.12 -5.90 21.70
N LYS A 106 -12.49 -6.35 20.61
CA LYS A 106 -13.17 -6.81 19.40
C LYS A 106 -12.75 -8.23 19.07
N MET A 107 -13.72 -9.12 18.96
CA MET A 107 -13.56 -10.43 18.35
C MET A 107 -14.12 -10.40 16.93
N THR A 108 -13.37 -10.91 15.96
CA THR A 108 -13.83 -11.00 14.57
C THR A 108 -13.95 -12.46 14.18
N ILE A 109 -15.16 -12.90 13.81
CA ILE A 109 -15.42 -14.27 13.34
C ILE A 109 -15.62 -14.21 11.82
N GLN A 110 -14.92 -15.05 11.08
CA GLN A 110 -15.01 -15.10 9.62
C GLN A 110 -16.01 -16.19 9.21
N HIS A 111 -17.01 -15.85 8.41
CA HIS A 111 -17.95 -16.86 7.88
C HIS A 111 -17.29 -17.81 6.86
N ARG A 112 -16.18 -17.38 6.24
CA ARG A 112 -15.43 -18.15 5.24
C ARG A 112 -13.93 -17.93 5.42
N GLY A 113 -13.16 -19.01 5.37
CA GLY A 113 -11.70 -18.98 5.46
C GLY A 113 -10.99 -18.41 4.23
N THR A 114 -11.72 -18.02 3.17
CA THR A 114 -11.15 -17.39 1.98
C THR A 114 -12.02 -16.24 1.48
N ILE A 115 -11.38 -15.11 1.17
CA ILE A 115 -11.96 -14.04 0.35
C ILE A 115 -11.61 -14.35 -1.10
N GLN A 116 -12.62 -14.56 -1.94
CA GLN A 116 -12.44 -14.79 -3.38
C GLN A 116 -12.66 -13.47 -4.12
N VAL A 117 -11.68 -13.02 -4.91
CA VAL A 117 -11.79 -11.84 -5.77
C VAL A 117 -11.28 -12.18 -7.16
N ASN A 118 -12.15 -12.32 -8.16
CA ASN A 118 -11.74 -12.87 -9.46
C ASN A 118 -10.71 -11.97 -10.17
N ARG A 119 -11.14 -10.79 -10.64
CA ARG A 119 -10.29 -9.90 -11.43
C ARG A 119 -10.29 -8.48 -10.87
N LEU A 120 -9.09 -7.96 -10.65
CA LEU A 120 -8.84 -6.57 -10.27
C LEU A 120 -8.18 -5.85 -11.45
N ASN A 121 -8.73 -4.69 -11.82
CA ASN A 121 -8.14 -3.82 -12.83
C ASN A 121 -8.01 -2.41 -12.27
N ILE A 122 -6.77 -1.98 -12.06
CA ILE A 122 -6.42 -0.74 -11.39
C ILE A 122 -5.60 0.10 -12.35
N ILE A 123 -6.08 1.32 -12.61
CA ILE A 123 -5.44 2.25 -13.54
C ILE A 123 -4.14 2.79 -12.94
N GLY A 124 -4.17 3.18 -11.67
CA GLY A 124 -2.96 3.64 -10.98
C GLY A 124 -3.15 3.67 -9.48
N VAL A 125 -2.06 3.39 -8.75
CA VAL A 125 -1.93 3.62 -7.32
C VAL A 125 -0.84 4.67 -7.19
N THR A 126 -1.21 5.86 -6.73
CA THR A 126 -0.34 7.04 -6.79
C THR A 126 -0.41 7.84 -5.50
N GLN A 127 0.62 8.64 -5.23
CA GLN A 127 0.61 9.65 -4.15
C GLN A 127 0.31 9.03 -2.79
N SER A 128 1.19 8.16 -2.34
CA SER A 128 1.08 7.43 -1.07
C SER A 128 -0.15 6.54 -0.91
N ALA A 129 -0.90 6.29 -1.98
CA ALA A 129 -1.93 5.27 -1.97
C ALA A 129 -1.35 3.87 -1.76
N ILE A 130 -2.13 3.00 -1.10
CA ILE A 130 -1.78 1.60 -0.84
C ILE A 130 -2.83 0.71 -1.51
N PHE A 131 -2.38 -0.23 -2.32
CA PHE A 131 -3.17 -1.36 -2.77
C PHE A 131 -2.67 -2.62 -2.06
N GLN A 132 -3.48 -3.17 -1.16
CA GLN A 132 -3.14 -4.32 -0.33
C GLN A 132 -4.01 -5.53 -0.70
N VAL A 133 -3.37 -6.67 -0.91
CA VAL A 133 -4.01 -7.98 -1.03
C VAL A 133 -3.60 -8.84 0.16
N GLY A 134 -4.46 -8.90 1.17
CA GLY A 134 -4.19 -9.53 2.47
C GLY A 134 -4.54 -8.58 3.60
N SER A 135 -4.07 -8.84 4.82
CA SER A 135 -4.37 -7.97 5.97
C SER A 135 -3.37 -6.82 6.10
N ILE A 136 -3.84 -5.70 6.65
CA ILE A 136 -2.99 -4.61 7.10
C ILE A 136 -3.49 -4.11 8.44
N ASN A 137 -2.59 -4.04 9.43
CA ASN A 137 -2.97 -3.66 10.79
C ASN A 137 -3.02 -2.13 10.97
N GLN A 138 -1.93 -1.44 10.61
CA GLN A 138 -1.86 0.02 10.74
C GLN A 138 -1.42 0.69 9.44
N VAL A 139 -2.06 1.82 9.14
CA VAL A 139 -1.72 2.69 8.01
C VAL A 139 -1.61 4.13 8.51
N ASP A 140 -0.50 4.81 8.21
CA ASP A 140 -0.41 6.28 8.36
C ASP A 140 0.13 6.87 7.06
N SER A 141 -0.74 7.38 6.18
CA SER A 141 -0.31 7.87 4.86
C SER A 141 -0.75 9.28 4.55
N GLU A 142 0.15 10.09 3.97
CA GLU A 142 -0.03 11.51 3.73
C GLU A 142 0.56 11.88 2.37
N ALA A 143 -0.24 12.55 1.56
CA ALA A 143 0.17 13.13 0.29
C ALA A 143 -0.11 14.62 0.29
N ARG A 144 0.88 15.42 -0.11
CA ARG A 144 0.74 16.86 -0.31
C ARG A 144 1.15 17.20 -1.73
N LEU A 145 0.23 17.77 -2.50
CA LEU A 145 0.45 18.06 -3.91
C LEU A 145 -0.02 19.48 -4.20
N LYS A 146 0.86 20.30 -4.78
CA LYS A 146 0.53 21.66 -5.24
C LYS A 146 0.72 21.74 -6.74
N HIS A 147 -0.37 21.95 -7.47
CA HIS A 147 -0.32 22.33 -8.89
C HIS A 147 -0.43 23.85 -9.01
N THR A 148 0.50 24.47 -9.72
CA THR A 148 0.52 25.91 -9.96
C THR A 148 0.73 26.17 -11.45
N ARG A 149 0.00 27.14 -12.01
CA ARG A 149 0.25 27.65 -13.35
C ARG A 149 0.83 29.06 -13.25
N LYS A 150 1.98 29.29 -13.88
CA LYS A 150 2.64 30.60 -13.97
C LYS A 150 2.39 31.16 -15.37
N TYR A 151 1.70 32.28 -15.44
CA TYR A 151 1.44 33.03 -16.67
C TYR A 151 2.52 34.10 -16.85
N LEU A 152 2.75 34.52 -18.10
CA LEU A 152 3.59 35.69 -18.36
C LEU A 152 2.83 36.94 -17.90
N SER A 153 3.38 37.67 -16.93
CA SER A 153 2.92 39.03 -16.66
C SER A 153 3.48 39.94 -17.74
N GLY A 154 2.58 40.54 -18.54
CA GLY A 154 2.93 41.53 -19.57
C GLY A 154 3.34 42.88 -19.00
#